data_AF-A0A971V4L6-F1
#
_entry.id   AF-A0A971V4L6-F1
#
_cell.length_a   1.000
_cell.length_b   1.000
_cell.length_c   1.000
_cell.angle_alpha   90.00
_cell.angle_beta   90.00
_cell.angle_gamma   90.00
#
_symmetry.space_group_name_H-M   'P 1'
#
loop_
_entity.id
_entity.type
_entity.pdbx_description
1 polymer ?
#
loop_
_entity_poly.entity_id
_entity_poly.type
_entity_poly.pdbx_seq_one_letter_code
_entity_poly.pdbx_strand_id
1 'polypeptide(L)'
;MYFIDYSTLEEKIFNNVRKYFEKLTPIASDDYNNAFSDVIAQYGCGGEDYLIAEYLFSDLIEAQTELAFEKMPVEEQKEIREFYEKHFLDNSFYDEEQEEFNYSNEDLALSLSDRFKVWVYDNYSIDDLSDTEEEDDDDEDEEDDEFEEEIEN
;
A
#
# COMPACT_ATOMS: atom_id res chain seq x y z
N MET A 1 -2.31 -11.32 -22.67
CA MET A 1 -2.05 -10.34 -21.61
C MET A 1 -3.30 -9.49 -21.53
N TYR A 2 -4.14 -9.70 -20.51
CA TYR A 2 -5.22 -8.77 -20.22
C TYR A 2 -4.53 -7.54 -19.63
N PHE A 3 -4.71 -6.37 -20.24
CA PHE A 3 -4.29 -5.12 -19.62
C PHE A 3 -5.32 -4.85 -18.52
N ILE A 4 -4.89 -4.88 -17.27
CA ILE A 4 -5.74 -4.45 -16.16
C ILE A 4 -5.74 -2.91 -16.21
N ASP A 5 -6.92 -2.35 -16.44
CA ASP A 5 -7.14 -0.90 -16.46
C ASP A 5 -7.44 -0.45 -15.03
N TYR A 6 -6.51 0.29 -14.43
CA TYR A 6 -6.67 0.85 -13.09
C TYR A 6 -7.23 2.25 -13.21
N SER A 7 -8.31 2.53 -12.47
CA SER A 7 -8.83 3.89 -12.48
C SER A 7 -7.85 4.84 -11.79
N THR A 8 -7.80 6.10 -12.23
CA THR A 8 -6.93 7.13 -11.63
C THR A 8 -7.18 7.32 -10.14
N LEU A 9 -8.42 7.08 -9.68
CA LEU A 9 -8.77 7.15 -8.27
C LEU A 9 -8.20 5.97 -7.47
N GLU A 10 -8.18 4.76 -8.05
CA GLU A 10 -7.52 3.62 -7.45
C GLU A 10 -6.01 3.81 -7.36
N GLU A 11 -5.37 4.25 -8.43
CA GLU A 11 -3.94 4.57 -8.40
C GLU A 11 -3.60 5.58 -7.30
N LYS A 12 -4.49 6.55 -7.04
CA LYS A 12 -4.33 7.52 -5.96
C LYS A 12 -4.41 6.86 -4.57
N ILE A 13 -5.33 5.93 -4.35
CA ILE A 13 -5.39 5.14 -3.10
C ILE A 13 -4.14 4.30 -2.97
N PHE A 14 -3.80 3.54 -4.01
CA PHE A 14 -2.69 2.60 -4.04
C PHE A 14 -1.35 3.30 -3.77
N ASN A 15 -1.12 4.45 -4.38
CA ASN A 15 0.08 5.26 -4.12
C ASN A 15 0.12 5.80 -2.68
N ASN A 16 -1.02 6.11 -2.06
CA ASN A 16 -1.03 6.53 -0.64
C ASN A 16 -0.70 5.37 0.30
N VAL A 17 -1.23 4.18 0.03
CA VAL A 17 -0.92 2.97 0.80
C VAL A 17 0.58 2.64 0.66
N ARG A 18 1.12 2.63 -0.56
CA ARG A 18 2.55 2.45 -0.81
C ARG A 18 3.42 3.45 -0.02
N LYS A 19 3.12 4.74 -0.12
CA LYS A 19 3.85 5.81 0.60
C LYS A 19 3.80 5.70 2.12
N TYR A 20 2.81 5.01 2.68
CA TYR A 20 2.79 4.74 4.11
C TYR A 20 3.88 3.75 4.51
N PHE A 21 4.04 2.67 3.73
CA PHE A 21 5.04 1.64 4.00
C PHE A 21 6.48 2.11 3.77
N GLU A 22 6.71 2.98 2.80
CA GLU A 22 8.01 3.65 2.58
C GLU A 22 8.46 4.49 3.78
N LYS A 23 7.53 4.91 4.65
CA LYS A 23 7.81 5.74 5.83
C LYS A 23 7.97 4.96 7.13
N LEU A 24 7.74 3.64 7.09
CA LEU A 24 7.98 2.80 8.26
C LEU A 24 9.49 2.76 8.54
N THR A 25 9.87 2.51 9.80
CA THR A 25 11.29 2.34 10.15
C THR A 25 11.96 1.32 9.23
N PRO A 26 13.25 1.47 8.86
CA PRO A 26 13.91 0.60 7.88
C PRO A 26 13.67 -0.89 8.11
N ILE A 27 13.74 -1.37 9.35
CA ILE A 27 13.44 -2.78 9.66
C ILE A 27 12.02 -3.20 9.19
N ALA A 28 11.01 -2.36 9.43
CA ALA A 28 9.63 -2.63 9.01
C ALA A 28 9.35 -2.28 7.53
N SER A 29 10.14 -1.39 6.93
CA SER A 29 10.07 -1.03 5.51
C SER A 29 10.79 -2.07 4.65
N ASP A 30 11.95 -2.55 5.08
CA ASP A 30 12.71 -3.67 4.52
C ASP A 30 11.94 -4.98 4.69
N ASP A 31 11.34 -5.22 5.88
CA ASP A 31 10.43 -6.36 6.07
C ASP A 31 9.20 -6.21 5.19
N TYR A 32 8.69 -5.00 4.94
CA TYR A 32 7.64 -4.80 3.95
C TYR A 32 8.14 -5.10 2.54
N ASN A 33 9.24 -4.54 2.08
CA ASN A 33 9.80 -4.77 0.74
C ASN A 33 10.09 -6.26 0.48
N ASN A 34 10.73 -6.93 1.45
CA ASN A 34 11.01 -8.37 1.41
C ASN A 34 9.72 -9.20 1.57
N ALA A 35 8.84 -8.88 2.51
CA ALA A 35 7.60 -9.63 2.73
C ALA A 35 6.54 -9.34 1.65
N PHE A 36 6.59 -8.21 0.96
CA PHE A 36 5.71 -7.86 -0.14
C PHE A 36 6.13 -8.65 -1.38
N SER A 37 7.44 -8.76 -1.65
CA SER A 37 8.03 -9.74 -2.56
C SER A 37 7.73 -11.20 -2.14
N ASP A 38 7.66 -11.48 -0.84
CA ASP A 38 7.27 -12.81 -0.37
C ASP A 38 5.75 -13.04 -0.45
N VAL A 39 4.86 -12.06 -0.26
CA VAL A 39 3.39 -12.20 -0.38
C VAL A 39 3.01 -12.57 -1.82
N ILE A 40 3.40 -11.72 -2.78
CA ILE A 40 4.42 -12.12 -3.76
C ILE A 40 4.55 -13.62 -4.17
N ALA A 41 5.70 -14.18 -3.79
CA ALA A 41 6.09 -15.56 -4.00
C ALA A 41 5.24 -16.62 -3.24
N GLN A 42 4.53 -16.25 -2.17
CA GLN A 42 3.84 -17.13 -1.22
C GLN A 42 2.47 -17.60 -1.69
N TYR A 43 1.74 -16.79 -2.46
CA TYR A 43 0.51 -17.25 -3.15
C TYR A 43 0.80 -18.39 -4.14
N GLY A 44 2.09 -18.70 -4.40
CA GLY A 44 2.55 -19.87 -5.13
C GLY A 44 2.95 -21.09 -4.29
N CYS A 45 3.73 -20.96 -3.19
CA CYS A 45 4.42 -22.11 -2.53
C CYS A 45 5.11 -21.85 -1.15
N GLY A 46 4.71 -20.87 -0.32
CA GLY A 46 5.39 -20.57 0.96
C GLY A 46 5.05 -21.47 2.16
N GLY A 47 6.00 -21.71 3.09
CA GLY A 47 5.81 -22.47 4.35
C GLY A 47 5.07 -21.70 5.48
N GLU A 48 4.98 -22.24 6.70
CA GLU A 48 4.14 -21.68 7.79
C GLU A 48 4.56 -20.30 8.32
N ASP A 49 5.87 -20.00 8.41
CA ASP A 49 6.36 -18.70 8.91
C ASP A 49 5.99 -17.54 7.98
N TYR A 50 5.79 -17.85 6.71
CA TYR A 50 5.41 -16.93 5.66
C TYR A 50 3.92 -16.53 5.73
N LEU A 51 3.04 -17.45 6.13
CA LEU A 51 1.60 -17.17 6.33
C LEU A 51 1.34 -16.14 7.43
N ILE A 52 2.20 -16.06 8.45
CA ILE A 52 2.06 -15.11 9.56
C ILE A 52 2.39 -13.69 9.10
N ALA A 53 3.45 -13.53 8.29
CA ALA A 53 3.80 -12.25 7.68
C ALA A 53 2.73 -11.80 6.67
N GLU A 54 2.23 -12.73 5.84
CA GLU A 54 1.11 -12.47 4.93
C GLU A 54 -0.09 -11.87 5.67
N TYR A 55 -0.51 -12.51 6.76
CA TYR A 55 -1.66 -12.07 7.54
C TYR A 55 -1.44 -10.68 8.15
N LEU A 56 -0.28 -10.45 8.77
CA LEU A 56 0.07 -9.17 9.41
C LEU A 56 0.06 -8.01 8.41
N PHE A 57 0.64 -8.22 7.22
CA PHE A 57 0.69 -7.18 6.20
C PHE A 57 -0.65 -7.04 5.46
N SER A 58 -1.44 -8.11 5.32
CA SER A 58 -2.79 -8.02 4.75
C SER A 58 -3.69 -7.14 5.60
N ASP A 59 -3.74 -7.36 6.91
CA ASP A 59 -4.53 -6.53 7.84
C ASP A 59 -4.09 -5.05 7.77
N LEU A 60 -2.78 -4.81 7.64
CA LEU A 60 -2.24 -3.45 7.58
C LEU A 60 -2.53 -2.76 6.23
N ILE A 61 -2.40 -3.48 5.11
CA ILE A 61 -2.78 -2.98 3.78
C ILE A 61 -4.26 -2.62 3.77
N GLU A 62 -5.11 -3.47 4.35
CA GLU A 62 -6.54 -3.26 4.44
C GLU A 62 -6.88 -2.01 5.27
N ALA A 63 -6.32 -1.91 6.47
CA ALA A 63 -6.52 -0.74 7.32
C ALA A 63 -6.02 0.56 6.65
N GLN A 64 -4.88 0.52 5.96
CA GLN A 64 -4.38 1.71 5.24
C GLN A 64 -5.20 2.04 4.00
N THR A 65 -5.72 1.03 3.31
CA THR A 65 -6.61 1.20 2.14
C THR A 65 -7.92 1.83 2.56
N GLU A 66 -8.53 1.36 3.65
CA GLU A 66 -9.71 1.97 4.26
C GLU A 66 -9.43 3.43 4.63
N LEU A 67 -8.36 3.69 5.39
CA LEU A 67 -7.98 5.06 5.78
C LEU A 67 -7.71 5.98 4.59
N ALA A 68 -7.08 5.47 3.54
CA ALA A 68 -6.81 6.24 2.33
C ALA A 68 -8.13 6.57 1.59
N PHE A 69 -9.03 5.61 1.48
CA PHE A 69 -10.35 5.78 0.90
C PHE A 69 -11.21 6.78 1.70
N GLU A 70 -11.28 6.65 3.02
CA GLU A 70 -12.07 7.54 3.88
C GLU A 70 -11.61 9.01 3.85
N LYS A 71 -10.32 9.25 3.60
CA LYS A 71 -9.76 10.60 3.47
C LYS A 71 -10.04 11.24 2.11
N MET A 72 -10.54 10.49 1.13
CA MET A 72 -10.89 11.05 -0.18
C MET A 72 -12.15 11.92 -0.10
N PRO A 73 -12.33 12.88 -1.03
CA PRO A 73 -13.60 13.59 -1.18
C PRO A 73 -14.77 12.63 -1.41
N VAL A 74 -15.95 12.96 -0.88
CA VAL A 74 -17.16 12.12 -0.95
C VAL A 74 -17.54 11.75 -2.39
N GLU A 75 -17.39 12.68 -3.34
CA GLU A 75 -17.67 12.40 -4.76
C GLU A 75 -16.70 11.37 -5.36
N GLU A 76 -15.41 11.43 -5.00
CA GLU A 76 -14.42 10.44 -5.45
C GLU A 76 -14.66 9.08 -4.78
N GLN A 77 -15.06 9.06 -3.50
CA GLN A 77 -15.46 7.82 -2.82
C GLN A 77 -16.65 7.17 -3.50
N LYS A 78 -17.65 7.97 -3.88
CA LYS A 78 -18.84 7.48 -4.60
C LYS A 78 -18.48 6.88 -5.95
N GLU A 79 -17.59 7.53 -6.72
CA GLU A 79 -17.14 7.02 -8.01
C GLU A 79 -16.44 5.66 -7.88
N ILE A 80 -15.58 5.49 -6.86
CA ILE A 80 -14.94 4.19 -6.58
C ILE A 80 -15.98 3.13 -6.21
N ARG A 81 -16.97 3.46 -5.35
CA ARG A 81 -18.04 2.52 -5.00
C ARG A 81 -18.81 2.04 -6.22
N GLU A 82 -19.28 2.97 -7.04
CA GLU A 82 -20.01 2.65 -8.27
C GLU A 82 -19.18 1.79 -9.23
N PHE A 83 -17.87 2.05 -9.31
CA PHE A 83 -16.95 1.24 -10.10
C PHE A 83 -16.81 -0.19 -9.53
N TYR A 84 -16.65 -0.33 -8.21
CA TYR A 84 -16.50 -1.63 -7.56
C TYR A 84 -17.78 -2.46 -7.61
N GLU A 85 -18.93 -1.86 -7.31
CA GLU A 85 -20.26 -2.48 -7.44
C GLU A 85 -20.51 -3.04 -8.84
N LYS A 86 -20.05 -2.33 -9.87
CA LYS A 86 -20.27 -2.73 -11.26
C LYS A 86 -19.32 -3.83 -11.75
N HIS A 87 -18.10 -3.88 -11.23
CA HIS A 87 -17.01 -4.62 -11.85
C HIS A 87 -16.38 -5.71 -10.97
N PHE A 88 -16.50 -5.61 -9.64
CA PHE A 88 -15.71 -6.44 -8.72
C PHE A 88 -16.49 -7.01 -7.55
N LEU A 89 -17.45 -6.28 -6.98
CA LEU A 89 -18.24 -6.80 -5.88
C LEU A 89 -19.15 -7.93 -6.35
N ASP A 90 -19.15 -9.03 -5.58
CA ASP A 90 -20.00 -10.18 -5.85
C ASP A 90 -21.48 -9.81 -5.64
N ASN A 91 -22.36 -10.43 -6.43
CA ASN A 91 -23.80 -10.36 -6.26
C ASN A 91 -24.25 -10.81 -4.86
N SER A 92 -23.41 -11.52 -4.09
CA SER A 92 -23.69 -11.83 -2.68
C SER A 92 -23.86 -10.59 -1.80
N PHE A 93 -23.30 -9.43 -2.19
CA PHE A 93 -23.51 -8.16 -1.52
C PHE A 93 -24.74 -7.40 -2.03
N TYR A 94 -25.35 -7.85 -3.12
CA TYR A 94 -26.51 -7.18 -3.71
C TYR A 94 -27.81 -7.69 -3.06
N ASP A 95 -28.55 -6.79 -2.42
CA ASP A 95 -29.87 -7.07 -1.86
C ASP A 95 -30.93 -6.87 -2.95
N GLU A 96 -31.45 -7.97 -3.51
CA GLU A 96 -32.51 -7.92 -4.52
C GLU A 96 -33.83 -7.32 -4.01
N GLU A 97 -34.12 -7.39 -2.71
CA GLU A 97 -35.35 -6.82 -2.14
C GLU A 97 -35.27 -5.29 -2.02
N GLN A 98 -34.07 -4.76 -1.76
CA GLN A 98 -33.82 -3.33 -1.61
C GLN A 98 -33.27 -2.67 -2.89
N GLU A 99 -32.92 -3.47 -3.90
CA GLU A 99 -32.30 -3.04 -5.16
C GLU A 99 -31.00 -2.23 -4.95
N GLU A 100 -30.22 -2.58 -3.91
CA GLU A 100 -28.98 -1.90 -3.55
C GLU A 100 -27.90 -2.87 -3.06
N PHE A 101 -26.63 -2.46 -3.20
CA PHE A 101 -25.53 -3.19 -2.59
C PHE A 101 -25.43 -2.85 -1.09
N ASN A 102 -25.31 -3.89 -0.27
CA ASN A 102 -25.20 -3.78 1.18
C ASN A 102 -23.88 -4.41 1.65
N TYR A 103 -22.89 -3.54 1.86
CA TYR A 103 -21.55 -3.88 2.31
C TYR A 103 -20.99 -2.75 3.19
N SER A 104 -20.10 -3.10 4.11
CA SER A 104 -19.41 -2.16 4.98
C SER A 104 -18.19 -1.51 4.29
N ASN A 105 -17.60 -0.49 4.90
CA ASN A 105 -16.33 0.06 4.41
C ASN A 105 -15.21 -0.98 4.47
N GLU A 106 -15.24 -1.86 5.47
CA GLU A 106 -14.30 -2.96 5.65
C GLU A 106 -14.38 -3.96 4.48
N ASP A 107 -15.60 -4.36 4.08
CA ASP A 107 -15.80 -5.22 2.91
C ASP A 107 -15.26 -4.60 1.60
N LEU A 108 -15.40 -3.29 1.45
CA LEU A 108 -14.85 -2.56 0.31
C LEU A 108 -13.32 -2.44 0.41
N ALA A 109 -12.79 -2.22 1.61
CA ALA A 109 -11.35 -2.15 1.86
C ALA A 109 -10.65 -3.47 1.55
N LEU A 110 -11.27 -4.61 1.89
CA LEU A 110 -10.82 -5.95 1.47
C LEU A 110 -10.72 -6.02 -0.05
N SER A 111 -11.79 -5.65 -0.74
CA SER A 111 -11.85 -5.71 -2.20
C SER A 111 -10.82 -4.79 -2.88
N LEU A 112 -10.64 -3.57 -2.35
CA LEU A 112 -9.61 -2.63 -2.80
C LEU A 112 -8.20 -3.16 -2.54
N SER A 113 -7.99 -3.82 -1.39
CA SER A 113 -6.70 -4.36 -0.98
C SER A 113 -6.27 -5.54 -1.84
N ASP A 114 -7.19 -6.44 -2.18
CA ASP A 114 -6.91 -7.53 -3.10
C ASP A 114 -6.55 -7.01 -4.49
N ARG A 115 -7.20 -5.93 -4.93
CA ARG A 115 -6.83 -5.27 -6.19
C ARG A 115 -5.53 -4.47 -6.10
N PHE A 116 -5.22 -3.89 -4.95
CA PHE A 116 -3.92 -3.27 -4.70
C PHE A 116 -2.79 -4.29 -4.85
N LYS A 117 -2.96 -5.49 -4.29
CA LYS A 117 -1.99 -6.58 -4.47
C LYS A 117 -1.76 -6.85 -5.95
N VAL A 118 -2.82 -7.03 -6.75
CA VAL A 118 -2.67 -7.26 -8.21
C VAL A 118 -2.04 -6.07 -8.93
N TRP A 119 -2.40 -4.83 -8.56
CA TRP A 119 -1.78 -3.61 -9.11
C TRP A 119 -0.28 -3.58 -8.92
N VAL A 120 0.20 -4.00 -7.75
CA VAL A 120 1.62 -4.06 -7.45
C VAL A 120 2.33 -5.02 -8.41
N TYR A 121 1.81 -6.24 -8.56
CA TYR A 121 2.38 -7.24 -9.48
C TYR A 121 2.50 -6.73 -10.91
N ASP A 122 1.51 -5.98 -11.38
CA ASP A 122 1.45 -5.51 -12.76
C ASP A 122 2.37 -4.31 -13.01
N ASN A 123 2.77 -3.57 -11.97
CA ASN A 123 3.51 -2.31 -12.09
C ASN A 123 4.93 -2.32 -11.52
N TYR A 124 5.29 -3.27 -10.67
CA TYR A 124 6.61 -3.36 -10.06
C TYR A 124 7.22 -4.75 -10.26
N SER A 125 8.51 -4.78 -10.57
CA SER A 125 9.29 -5.99 -10.54
C SER A 125 9.74 -6.33 -9.11
N ILE A 126 10.16 -7.57 -8.88
CA ILE A 126 10.77 -7.98 -7.61
C ILE A 126 12.00 -7.13 -7.31
N ASP A 127 12.77 -6.76 -8.32
CA ASP A 127 13.95 -5.90 -8.17
C ASP A 127 13.53 -4.51 -7.68
N ASP A 128 12.49 -3.89 -8.29
CA ASP A 128 11.95 -2.59 -7.86
C ASP A 128 11.41 -2.58 -6.42
N LEU A 129 10.95 -3.73 -5.93
CA LEU A 129 10.41 -3.89 -4.58
C LEU A 129 11.48 -4.26 -3.55
N SER A 130 12.65 -4.72 -3.98
CA SER A 130 13.75 -5.14 -3.10
C SER A 130 14.90 -4.14 -3.05
N ASP A 131 14.93 -3.18 -3.99
CA ASP A 131 15.85 -2.05 -3.93
C ASP A 131 15.45 -1.12 -2.79
N THR A 132 16.13 -1.29 -1.67
CA THR A 132 16.36 -0.22 -0.70
C THR A 132 17.42 0.69 -1.31
N GLU A 133 17.10 1.43 -2.38
CA GLU A 133 17.88 2.64 -2.64
C GLU A 133 17.62 3.54 -1.43
N GLU A 134 18.58 3.54 -0.50
CA GLU A 134 18.77 4.63 0.43
C GLU A 134 18.76 5.89 -0.45
N GLU A 135 17.66 6.66 -0.43
CA GLU A 135 17.81 8.08 -0.69
C GLU A 135 18.75 8.54 0.42
N ASP A 136 20.04 8.58 0.10
CA ASP A 136 21.03 9.38 0.81
C ASP A 136 20.41 10.78 0.84
N ASP A 137 19.74 11.11 1.94
CA ASP A 137 19.53 12.48 2.39
C ASP A 137 20.93 13.05 2.70
N ASP A 138 21.76 13.21 1.66
CA ASP A 138 22.95 14.04 1.60
C ASP A 138 22.46 15.50 1.58
N ASP A 139 21.83 15.92 2.68
CA ASP A 139 21.93 17.30 3.13
C ASP A 139 23.08 17.36 4.14
N GLU A 140 24.29 17.31 3.58
CA GLU A 140 25.52 17.85 4.17
C GLU A 140 25.29 19.33 4.55
N ASP A 141 24.75 19.60 5.74
CA ASP A 141 24.99 20.89 6.39
C ASP A 141 26.28 20.74 7.22
N GLU A 142 27.38 21.11 6.56
CA GLU A 142 28.74 21.20 7.06
C GLU A 142 28.81 21.79 8.50
N GLU A 143 29.25 20.96 9.45
CA GLU A 143 29.83 21.41 10.71
C GLU A 143 31.18 22.10 10.39
N ASP A 144 31.18 23.43 10.29
CA ASP A 144 32.44 24.20 10.23
C ASP A 144 32.87 24.59 11.65
N ASP A 145 33.70 23.71 12.22
CA ASP A 145 34.52 23.95 13.42
C ASP A 145 35.62 24.99 13.11
N GLU A 146 35.56 26.20 13.71
CA GLU A 146 36.78 26.98 13.95
C GLU A 146 36.91 27.40 15.42
N PHE A 147 37.71 26.60 16.12
CA PHE A 147 38.21 26.82 17.48
C PHE A 147 39.40 27.80 17.43
N GLU A 148 39.28 29.00 17.99
CA GLU A 148 40.45 29.82 18.37
C GLU A 148 40.50 29.92 19.91
N GLU A 149 41.30 29.04 20.52
CA GLU A 149 41.89 29.25 21.85
C GLU A 149 43.32 29.76 21.66
N GLU A 150 43.62 31.01 22.02
CA GLU A 150 44.94 31.34 22.55
C GLU A 150 44.83 32.31 23.74
N ILE A 151 45.67 31.99 24.73
CA ILE A 151 45.69 32.45 26.11
C ILE A 151 46.63 33.67 26.26
N GLU A 152 46.29 34.51 27.24
CA GLU A 152 47.01 35.61 27.92
C GLU A 152 48.49 35.93 27.61
N ASN A 153 48.77 37.24 27.61
CA ASN A 153 49.91 37.85 28.31
C ASN A 153 49.48 39.14 29.03
#